data_AF-A0A831NXF8-F1
#
_entry.id   AF-A0A831NXF8-F1
#
_cell.length_a   1.000
_cell.length_b   1.000
_cell.length_c   1.000
_cell.angle_alpha   90.00
_cell.angle_beta   90.00
_cell.angle_gamma   90.00
#
_symmetry.space_group_name_H-M   'P 1'
#
loop_
_entity.id
_entity.type
_entity.pdbx_description
1 polymer ?
#
loop_
_entity_poly.entity_id
_entity_poly.type
_entity_poly.pdbx_seq_one_letter_code
_entity_poly.pdbx_strand_id
1 'polypeptide(L)' 'MNLTLRLNIQIRREVLGDEESPAKSGLIYLEGDPVLFLDRRLSASDAVEVLVHELAPFPLDGVYVKPAVRELLERR' A
#
# COMPACT_ATOMS: atom_id res chain seq x y z
N MET A 1 5.86 12.56 8.32
CA MET A 1 6.03 12.86 6.90
C MET A 1 5.22 11.84 6.12
N ASN A 2 4.07 12.24 5.59
CA ASN A 2 3.08 11.33 5.01
C ASN A 2 3.40 11.12 3.52
N LEU A 3 3.59 9.86 3.09
CA LEU A 3 4.02 9.48 1.72
C LEU A 3 2.98 9.85 0.64
N THR A 4 1.78 10.29 1.05
CA THR A 4 0.61 10.58 0.23
C THR A 4 0.83 11.67 -0.84
N LEU A 5 1.78 12.60 -0.65
CA LEU A 5 1.81 13.86 -1.40
C LEU A 5 2.29 13.79 -2.86
N ARG A 6 2.80 12.66 -3.36
CA ARG A 6 3.30 12.60 -4.76
C ARG A 6 2.87 11.41 -5.59
N LEU A 7 2.49 10.29 -4.98
CA LEU A 7 2.03 9.10 -5.71
C LEU A 7 0.53 9.15 -6.03
N ASN A 8 -0.21 10.10 -5.44
CA ASN A 8 -1.67 10.20 -5.50
C ASN A 8 -2.41 8.90 -5.12
N ILE A 9 -1.76 8.03 -4.35
CA ILE A 9 -2.36 6.79 -3.82
C ILE A 9 -2.95 7.08 -2.46
N GLN A 10 -4.24 6.82 -2.30
CA GLN A 10 -4.90 6.86 -1.00
C GLN A 10 -4.68 5.52 -0.27
N ILE A 11 -4.16 5.55 0.96
CA ILE A 11 -4.07 4.35 1.80
C ILE A 11 -5.20 4.37 2.82
N ARG A 12 -6.08 3.37 2.77
CA ARG A 12 -7.22 3.21 3.69
C ARG A 12 -6.98 2.01 4.60
N ARG A 13 -7.00 2.23 5.91
CA ARG A 13 -6.86 1.16 6.92
C ARG A 13 -8.21 0.81 7.51
N GLU A 14 -8.71 -0.38 7.21
CA GLU A 14 -10.07 -0.82 7.57
C GLU A 14 -10.08 -2.29 7.96
N VAL A 15 -11.15 -2.77 8.59
CA VAL A 15 -11.34 -4.23 8.75
C VAL A 15 -11.95 -4.71 7.44
N LEU A 16 -11.24 -5.56 6.71
CA LEU A 16 -11.65 -6.00 5.37
C LEU A 16 -12.32 -7.36 5.43
N GLY A 17 -13.60 -7.42 5.10
CA GLY A 17 -14.36 -8.66 5.06
C GLY A 17 -14.48 -9.36 6.41
N ASP A 18 -15.19 -10.48 6.40
CA ASP A 18 -15.50 -11.32 7.55
C ASP A 18 -15.44 -12.80 7.15
N GLU A 19 -15.90 -13.68 8.04
CA GLU A 19 -15.88 -15.13 7.81
C GLU A 19 -16.81 -15.56 6.66
N GLU A 20 -17.88 -14.80 6.39
CA GLU A 20 -18.86 -15.11 5.34
C GLU A 20 -18.44 -14.52 4.00
N SER A 21 -17.74 -13.38 4.01
CA SER A 21 -17.21 -12.69 2.83
C SER A 21 -15.76 -12.26 3.05
N PRO A 22 -14.78 -13.15 2.82
CA PRO A 22 -13.38 -12.83 3.03
C PRO A 22 -12.89 -11.79 2.01
N ALA A 23 -12.14 -10.81 2.50
CA ALA A 23 -11.48 -9.82 1.65
C ALA A 23 -9.98 -9.74 2.01
N LYS A 24 -9.17 -9.39 1.02
CA LYS A 24 -7.72 -9.21 1.17
C LYS A 24 -7.34 -7.75 1.00
N SER A 25 -6.20 -7.38 1.57
CA SER A 25 -5.57 -6.09 1.30
C SER A 25 -5.04 -6.06 -0.14
N GLY A 26 -4.96 -4.86 -0.72
CA GLY A 26 -4.45 -4.68 -2.09
C GLY A 26 -4.80 -3.31 -2.66
N LEU A 27 -4.28 -3.04 -3.86
CA LEU A 27 -4.58 -1.85 -4.63
C LEU A 27 -5.83 -2.07 -5.51
N ILE A 28 -6.76 -1.12 -5.46
CA ILE A 28 -7.92 -1.05 -6.35
C ILE A 28 -8.09 0.39 -6.85
N TYR A 29 -8.67 0.54 -8.04
CA TYR A 29 -9.05 1.85 -8.57
C TYR A 29 -10.51 2.13 -8.22
N LEU A 30 -10.77 3.19 -7.47
CA LEU A 30 -12.12 3.70 -7.20
C LEU A 30 -12.30 4.98 -8.00
N GLU A 31 -13.28 4.99 -8.91
CA GLU A 31 -13.55 6.15 -9.79
C GLU A 31 -12.32 6.65 -10.57
N GLY A 32 -11.35 5.75 -10.82
CA GLY A 32 -10.09 6.07 -11.52
C GLY A 32 -8.92 6.44 -10.60
N ASP A 33 -9.17 6.66 -9.30
CA ASP A 33 -8.12 6.97 -8.33
C ASP A 33 -7.59 5.70 -7.66
N PRO A 34 -6.25 5.54 -7.53
CA PRO A 34 -5.65 4.39 -6.87
C PRO A 34 -5.85 4.46 -5.34
N VAL A 35 -6.49 3.42 -4.80
CA VAL A 35 -6.75 3.26 -3.37
C VAL A 35 -6.18 1.93 -2.90
N LEU A 36 -5.22 1.97 -1.98
CA LEU A 36 -4.67 0.80 -1.31
C LEU A 36 -5.45 0.55 -0.02
N PHE A 37 -6.23 -0.53 0.00
CA PHE A 37 -6.89 -1.01 1.21
C PHE A 37 -5.96 -1.93 1.98
N LEU A 38 -5.77 -1.62 3.26
CA LEU A 38 -4.92 -2.38 4.17
C LEU A 38 -5.75 -2.85 5.36
N ASP A 39 -5.86 -4.16 5.53
CA ASP A 39 -6.61 -4.73 6.65
C ASP A 39 -5.91 -4.35 7.97
N ARG A 40 -6.66 -3.70 8.85
CA ARG A 40 -6.22 -3.23 10.16
C ARG A 40 -5.79 -4.37 11.08
N ARG A 41 -6.23 -5.61 10.80
CA ARG A 41 -5.88 -6.82 11.55
C ARG A 41 -4.53 -7.43 11.15
N LEU A 42 -3.91 -6.98 10.07
CA LEU A 42 -2.60 -7.49 9.65
C LEU A 42 -1.52 -7.18 10.71
N SER A 43 -0.57 -8.09 10.83
CA SER A 43 0.66 -7.79 11.56
C SER A 43 1.43 -6.67 10.85
N ALA A 44 2.34 -6.01 11.57
CA ALA A 44 3.18 -4.98 10.96
C ALA A 44 4.03 -5.54 9.79
N SER A 45 4.48 -6.80 9.89
CA SER A 45 5.26 -7.45 8.83
C SER A 45 4.40 -7.68 7.59
N ASP A 46 3.23 -8.27 7.74
CA ASP A 46 2.32 -8.55 6.60
C ASP A 46 1.85 -7.25 5.95
N ALA A 47 1.58 -6.22 6.75
CA ALA A 47 1.22 -4.91 6.25
C ALA A 47 2.33 -4.28 5.41
N VAL A 48 3.60 -4.42 5.84
CA VAL A 48 4.75 -3.96 5.05
C VAL A 48 4.87 -4.75 3.76
N GLU A 49 4.70 -6.08 3.78
CA GLU A 49 4.75 -6.90 2.57
C GLU A 49 3.70 -6.48 1.53
N VAL A 50 2.46 -6.24 1.97
CA VAL A 50 1.39 -5.71 1.10
C VAL A 50 1.79 -4.37 0.52
N LEU A 51 2.17 -3.41 1.38
CA LEU A 51 2.54 -2.07 0.92
C LEU A 51 3.68 -2.13 -0.10
N VAL A 52 4.66 -2.99 0.11
CA VAL A 52 5.82 -3.11 -0.76
C VAL A 52 5.44 -3.72 -2.09
N HIS A 53 4.64 -4.80 -2.06
CA HIS A 53 4.17 -5.45 -3.26
C HIS A 53 3.34 -4.51 -4.14
N GLU A 54 2.40 -3.78 -3.53
CA GLU A 54 1.47 -2.90 -4.23
C GLU A 54 2.10 -1.56 -4.65
N LEU A 55 3.10 -1.06 -3.92
CA LEU A 55 3.78 0.22 -4.24
C LEU A 55 4.97 0.06 -5.19
N ALA A 56 5.60 -1.12 -5.28
CA ALA A 56 6.75 -1.36 -6.15
C ALA A 56 6.54 -0.97 -7.63
N PRO A 57 5.35 -1.17 -8.24
CA PRO A 57 5.11 -0.79 -9.64
C PRO A 57 5.00 0.73 -9.88
N PHE A 58 4.82 1.54 -8.83
CA PHE A 58 4.62 2.98 -9.01
C PHE A 58 5.95 3.71 -9.23
N PRO A 59 5.97 4.73 -10.10
CA PRO A 59 7.16 5.55 -10.29
C PRO A 59 7.48 6.30 -8.99
N LEU A 60 8.58 5.93 -8.35
CA LEU A 60 9.09 6.58 -7.14
C LEU A 60 9.94 7.82 -7.45
N ASP A 61 9.99 8.23 -8.72
CA ASP A 61 10.75 9.39 -9.19
C ASP A 61 10.20 10.67 -8.55
N GLY A 62 11.10 11.46 -7.98
CA GLY A 62 10.73 12.70 -7.29
C GLY A 62 10.01 12.51 -5.94
N VAL A 63 9.79 11.27 -5.48
CA VAL A 63 9.26 10.96 -4.15
C VAL A 63 10.41 10.69 -3.19
N TYR A 64 10.51 11.48 -2.12
CA TYR A 64 11.45 11.15 -1.06
C TYR A 64 10.96 9.91 -0.32
N VAL A 65 11.76 8.85 -0.40
CA VAL A 65 11.59 7.59 0.33
C VAL A 65 12.88 7.35 1.10
N LYS A 66 12.79 6.92 2.37
CA LYS A 66 13.97 6.57 3.16
C LYS A 66 14.79 5.50 2.41
N PRO A 67 16.14 5.57 2.38
CA PRO A 67 16.96 4.64 1.60
C PRO A 67 16.64 3.16 1.82
N ALA A 68 16.48 2.74 3.07
CA ALA A 68 16.14 1.35 3.39
C ALA A 68 14.76 0.92 2.84
N VAL A 69 13.79 1.83 2.76
CA VAL A 69 12.47 1.55 2.18
C VAL A 69 12.54 1.54 0.66
N ARG A 70 13.30 2.45 0.07
CA ARG A 70 13.54 2.50 -1.39
C ARG A 70 14.18 1.21 -1.89
N GLU A 71 15.24 0.78 -1.22
CA GLU A 71 15.93 -0.47 -1.51
C GLU A 71 14.97 -1.67 -1.44
N LEU A 72 14.06 -1.67 -0.46
CA LEU A 72 13.09 -2.74 -0.30
C LEU A 72 12.01 -2.74 -1.40
N LEU A 73 11.63 -1.58 -1.93
CA LEU A 73 10.70 -1.44 -3.07
C LEU A 73 11.37 -1.80 -4.42
N GLU A 74 12.63 -1.41 -4.62
CA GLU A 74 13.37 -1.64 -5.88
C GLU A 74 13.90 -3.08 -6.04
N ARG A 75 13.94 -3.86 -4.95
CA ARG A 75 14.38 -5.27 -4.94
C ARG A 75 13.26 -6.28 -5.31
N ARG A 76 12.05 -5.81 -5.60
CA ARG A 76 10.89 -6.66 -5.92
C ARG A 76 10.63 -6.81 -7.41
#